data_AF-A0A7Y5X0F3-F1
#
_entry.id   AF-A0A7Y5X0F3-F1
#
_cell.length_a   1.000
_cell.length_b   1.000
_cell.length_c   1.000
_cell.angle_alpha   90.00
_cell.angle_beta   90.00
_cell.angle_gamma   90.00
#
_symmetry.space_group_name_H-M   'P 1'
#
loop_
_entity.id
_entity.type
_entity.pdbx_description
1 polymer ?
#
loop_
_entity_poly.entity_id
_entity_poly.type
_entity_poly.pdbx_seq_one_letter_code
_entity_poly.pdbx_strand_id
1 'polypeptide(L)'
;MTRDDVLETINRIVEDGGDPEDVLQRTVTALVQRGGALWAAVLFNDEGELVLGPHAGIAEPGARRQAPIVFQGALRGELAVDGLDDQATIERVASVVAPYCRAEEELE
;
A
#
# COMPACT_ATOMS: atom_id res chain seq x y z
N MET A 1 0.33 -11.91 -16.47
CA MET A 1 0.71 -10.58 -15.98
C MET A 1 2.03 -10.72 -15.27
N THR A 2 2.98 -9.85 -15.59
CA THR A 2 4.31 -9.84 -14.98
C THR A 2 4.33 -8.86 -13.81
N ARG A 3 5.34 -8.99 -12.96
CA ARG A 3 5.63 -8.02 -11.88
C ARG A 3 5.70 -6.58 -12.39
N ASP A 4 6.14 -6.37 -13.63
CA ASP A 4 6.30 -5.05 -14.22
C ASP A 4 4.94 -4.39 -14.51
N ASP A 5 3.95 -5.17 -14.95
CA ASP A 5 2.60 -4.70 -15.29
C ASP A 5 1.86 -4.11 -14.06
N VAL A 6 2.02 -4.72 -12.88
CA VAL A 6 1.36 -4.24 -11.66
C VAL A 6 2.00 -2.95 -11.15
N LEU A 7 3.32 -2.87 -11.16
CA LEU A 7 4.05 -1.66 -10.76
C LEU A 7 3.76 -0.50 -11.71
N GLU A 8 3.71 -0.75 -13.03
CA GLU A 8 3.31 0.25 -14.01
C GLU A 8 1.87 0.74 -13.76
N THR A 9 0.94 -0.17 -13.47
CA THR A 9 -0.44 0.20 -13.13
C THR A 9 -0.48 1.09 -11.89
N ILE A 10 0.25 0.73 -10.84
CA ILE A 10 0.27 1.49 -9.58
C ILE A 10 0.92 2.86 -9.77
N ASN A 11 2.01 2.94 -10.53
CA ASN A 11 2.62 4.22 -10.87
C ASN A 11 1.62 5.15 -11.58
N ARG A 12 0.85 4.63 -12.55
CA ARG A 12 -0.19 5.43 -13.20
C ARG A 12 -1.29 5.89 -12.25
N ILE A 13 -1.69 5.07 -11.28
CA ILE A 13 -2.67 5.47 -10.25
C ILE A 13 -2.13 6.64 -9.43
N VAL A 14 -0.86 6.57 -9.02
CA VAL A 14 -0.19 7.65 -8.29
C VAL A 14 0.00 8.89 -9.15
N GLU A 15 0.37 8.75 -10.43
CA GLU A 15 0.52 9.87 -11.37
C GLU A 15 -0.81 10.57 -11.67
N ASP A 16 -1.91 9.82 -11.76
CA ASP A 16 -3.29 10.36 -11.87
C ASP A 16 -3.66 11.16 -10.61
N GLY A 17 -3.13 10.76 -9.46
CA GLY A 17 -3.32 11.43 -8.18
C GLY A 17 -4.79 11.41 -7.74
N GLY A 18 -5.20 12.45 -7.01
CA GLY A 18 -6.54 12.58 -6.47
C GLY A 18 -6.57 12.56 -4.94
N ASP A 19 -7.70 12.12 -4.41
CA ASP A 19 -7.87 11.95 -2.96
C ASP A 19 -6.90 10.87 -2.43
N PRO A 20 -6.20 11.10 -1.31
CA PRO A 20 -5.25 10.13 -0.77
C PRO A 20 -5.87 8.77 -0.47
N GLU A 21 -7.08 8.73 0.09
CA GLU A 21 -7.76 7.47 0.38
C GLU A 21 -8.11 6.73 -0.91
N ASP A 22 -8.62 7.44 -1.94
CA ASP A 22 -8.92 6.86 -3.25
C ASP A 22 -7.67 6.26 -3.93
N VAL A 23 -6.55 6.99 -3.91
CA VAL A 23 -5.27 6.51 -4.47
C VAL A 23 -4.80 5.23 -3.77
N LEU A 24 -4.85 5.21 -2.44
CA LEU A 24 -4.47 4.04 -1.64
C LEU A 24 -5.42 2.87 -1.90
N GLN A 25 -6.73 3.11 -1.94
CA GLN A 25 -7.74 2.10 -2.21
C GLN A 25 -7.58 1.49 -3.61
N ARG A 26 -7.34 2.31 -4.64
CA ARG A 26 -7.05 1.85 -6.01
C ARG A 26 -5.76 1.03 -6.04
N THR A 27 -4.75 1.41 -5.26
CA THR A 27 -3.46 0.70 -5.20
C THR A 27 -3.61 -0.71 -4.60
N VAL A 28 -4.23 -0.85 -3.42
CA VAL A 28 -4.44 -2.17 -2.79
C VAL A 28 -5.35 -3.06 -3.64
N THR A 29 -6.32 -2.44 -4.33
CA THR A 29 -7.17 -3.15 -5.30
C THR A 29 -6.36 -3.68 -6.48
N ALA A 30 -5.42 -2.90 -7.02
CA ALA A 30 -4.55 -3.34 -8.10
C ALA A 30 -3.61 -4.48 -7.68
N LEU A 31 -3.08 -4.46 -6.45
CA LEU A 31 -2.28 -5.57 -5.91
C LEU A 31 -3.05 -6.89 -5.89
N VAL A 32 -4.32 -6.87 -5.52
CA VAL A 32 -5.18 -8.06 -5.50
C VAL A 32 -5.58 -8.48 -6.92
N GLN A 33 -6.15 -7.55 -7.71
CA GLN A 33 -6.73 -7.89 -9.00
C GLN A 33 -5.69 -8.19 -10.09
N ARG A 34 -4.48 -7.60 -9.99
CA ARG A 34 -3.44 -7.70 -11.03
C ARG A 34 -2.11 -8.24 -10.51
N GLY A 35 -1.80 -7.97 -9.24
CA GLY A 35 -0.55 -8.42 -8.61
C GLY A 35 -0.60 -9.87 -8.10
N GLY A 36 -1.78 -10.48 -8.02
CA GLY A 36 -1.94 -11.86 -7.54
C GLY A 36 -1.92 -11.99 -6.02
N ALA A 37 -1.98 -10.88 -5.28
CA ALA A 37 -2.21 -10.92 -3.84
C ALA A 37 -3.61 -11.47 -3.53
N LEU A 38 -3.75 -12.25 -2.47
CA LEU A 38 -5.05 -12.66 -1.93
C LEU A 38 -5.72 -11.50 -1.20
N TRP A 39 -4.90 -10.72 -0.50
CA TRP A 39 -5.31 -9.53 0.22
C TRP A 39 -4.18 -8.52 0.27
N ALA A 40 -4.53 -7.24 0.29
CA ALA A 40 -3.59 -6.15 0.51
C ALA A 40 -4.23 -5.05 1.34
N ALA A 41 -3.46 -4.41 2.21
CA ALA A 41 -3.91 -3.25 2.95
C ALA A 41 -2.76 -2.29 3.27
N VAL A 42 -3.14 -1.04 3.46
CA VAL A 42 -2.32 -0.03 4.13
C VAL A 42 -2.70 -0.02 5.60
N LEU A 43 -1.73 -0.20 6.47
CA LEU A 43 -1.86 -0.05 7.91
C LEU A 43 -1.22 1.28 8.29
N PHE A 44 -1.96 2.22 8.84
CA PHE A 44 -1.41 3.49 9.30
C PHE A 44 -0.78 3.34 10.68
N ASN A 45 0.36 3.99 10.89
CA ASN A 45 0.98 4.07 12.21
C ASN A 45 0.36 5.25 12.97
N ASP A 46 -0.46 4.94 13.97
CA ASP A 46 -1.08 5.89 14.89
C ASP A 46 -0.45 5.69 16.27
N GLU A 47 0.43 6.61 16.65
CA GLU A 47 1.14 6.59 17.95
C GLU A 47 1.86 5.26 18.29
N GLY A 48 2.29 4.49 17.28
CA GLY A 48 2.96 3.20 17.45
C GLY A 48 2.03 1.99 17.31
N GLU A 49 0.73 2.22 17.12
CA GLU A 49 -0.26 1.20 16.81
C GLU A 49 -0.58 1.18 15.32
N LEU A 50 -0.68 -0.01 14.73
CA LEU A 50 -1.04 -0.17 13.32
C LEU A 50 -2.56 -0.25 13.17
N VAL A 51 -3.14 0.82 12.63
CA VAL A 51 -4.57 0.94 12.35
C VAL A 51 -4.86 0.56 10.91
N LEU A 52 -5.82 -0.33 10.69
CA LEU A 52 -6.21 -0.77 9.35
C LEU A 52 -6.87 0.38 8.57
N GLY A 53 -6.25 0.74 7.44
CA GLY A 53 -6.78 1.69 6.47
C GLY A 53 -7.36 0.99 5.22
N PRO A 54 -7.17 1.57 4.02
CA PRO A 54 -7.61 1.01 2.76
C PRO A 54 -7.14 -0.42 2.56
N HIS A 55 -8.05 -1.29 2.13
CA HIS A 55 -7.76 -2.71 1.94
C HIS A 55 -8.61 -3.33 0.82
N ALA A 56 -8.15 -4.46 0.30
CA ALA A 56 -8.86 -5.26 -0.69
C ALA A 56 -8.54 -6.75 -0.54
N GLY A 57 -9.46 -7.61 -1.00
CA GLY A 57 -9.27 -9.06 -1.05
C GLY A 57 -9.72 -9.82 0.20
N ILE A 58 -9.23 -11.05 0.34
CA ILE A 58 -9.58 -11.97 1.43
C ILE A 58 -8.32 -12.30 2.23
N ALA A 59 -8.28 -11.85 3.48
CA ALA A 59 -7.11 -12.01 4.34
C ALA A 59 -6.77 -13.50 4.58
N GLU A 60 -5.50 -13.83 4.48
CA GLU A 60 -4.94 -15.13 4.80
C GLU A 60 -3.69 -14.92 5.68
N PRO A 61 -3.86 -14.83 7.01
CA PRO A 61 -2.79 -14.41 7.92
C PRO A 61 -1.52 -15.29 7.86
N GLY A 62 -1.66 -16.56 7.44
CA GLY A 62 -0.53 -17.49 7.31
C GLY A 62 0.43 -17.16 6.15
N ALA A 63 0.05 -16.27 5.24
CA ALA A 63 0.83 -15.90 4.06
C ALA A 63 1.19 -14.40 4.03
N ARG A 64 1.16 -13.73 5.18
CA ARG A 64 1.37 -12.28 5.29
C ARG A 64 2.82 -11.87 5.10
N ARG A 65 3.02 -10.83 4.29
CA ARG A 65 4.25 -10.05 4.18
C ARG A 65 3.95 -8.58 4.38
N GLN A 66 4.94 -7.87 4.93
CA GLN A 66 4.82 -6.45 5.24
C GLN A 66 6.05 -5.70 4.73
N ALA A 67 5.85 -4.45 4.33
CA ALA A 67 6.93 -3.49 4.08
C ALA A 67 6.60 -2.16 4.75
N PRO A 68 7.58 -1.49 5.38
CA PRO A 68 7.35 -0.20 6.02
C PRO A 68 7.06 0.88 4.98
N ILE A 69 6.08 1.73 5.28
CA ILE A 69 5.79 2.95 4.52
C ILE A 69 6.48 4.10 5.26
N VAL A 70 7.61 4.55 4.70
CA VAL A 70 8.41 5.65 5.26
C VAL A 70 8.27 6.86 4.35
N PHE A 71 7.80 7.98 4.91
CA PHE A 71 7.70 9.24 4.19
C PHE A 71 8.44 10.33 4.95
N GLN A 72 9.38 11.00 4.26
CA GLN A 72 10.24 12.05 4.85
C GLN A 72 10.95 11.63 6.14
N GLY A 73 11.38 10.36 6.22
CA GLY A 73 12.07 9.80 7.39
C GLY A 73 11.16 9.39 8.55
N ALA A 74 9.85 9.65 8.46
CA ALA A 74 8.86 9.19 9.44
C ALA A 74 8.21 7.88 8.99
N LEU A 75 8.06 6.93 9.92
CA LEU A 75 7.26 5.72 9.71
C LEU A 75 5.78 6.11 9.73
N ARG A 76 5.14 6.10 8.57
CA ARG A 76 3.72 6.43 8.41
C ARG A 76 2.80 5.22 8.53
N GLY A 77 3.36 4.02 8.43
CA GLY A 77 2.58 2.80 8.43
C GLY A 77 3.32 1.64 7.77
N GLU A 78 2.55 0.64 7.34
CA GLU A 78 3.03 -0.53 6.65
C GLU A 78 2.09 -0.91 5.50
N LEU A 79 2.65 -1.42 4.41
CA LEU A 79 1.90 -2.12 3.38
C LEU A 79 1.91 -3.61 3.72
N ALA A 80 0.75 -4.16 4.03
CA ALA A 80 0.57 -5.59 4.31
C ALA A 80 -0.07 -6.29 3.11
N VAL A 81 0.48 -7.44 2.72
CA VAL A 81 0.01 -8.23 1.58
C VAL A 81 0.02 -9.70 1.94
N ASP A 82 -1.07 -10.41 1.67
CA ASP A 82 -1.17 -11.85 1.87
C ASP A 82 -1.08 -12.57 0.51
N GLY A 83 -0.31 -13.64 0.44
CA GLY A 83 -0.22 -14.51 -0.74
C GLY A 83 0.69 -14.03 -1.88
N LEU A 84 1.30 -12.83 -1.76
CA LEU A 84 2.29 -12.34 -2.73
C LEU A 84 3.72 -12.64 -2.27
N ASP A 85 4.48 -13.42 -3.04
CA ASP A 85 5.86 -13.86 -2.76
C ASP A 85 6.94 -13.00 -3.43
N ASP A 86 6.71 -11.68 -3.52
CA ASP A 86 7.67 -10.75 -4.12
C ASP A 86 7.88 -9.52 -3.23
N GLN A 87 8.75 -9.69 -2.22
CA GLN A 87 9.04 -8.65 -1.23
C GLN A 87 9.50 -7.33 -1.89
N ALA A 88 10.31 -7.42 -2.95
CA ALA A 88 10.84 -6.24 -3.64
C ALA A 88 9.74 -5.42 -4.36
N THR A 89 8.66 -6.05 -4.81
CA THR A 89 7.47 -5.33 -5.32
C THR A 89 6.72 -4.67 -4.17
N ILE A 90 6.52 -5.38 -3.07
CA ILE A 90 5.82 -4.85 -1.89
C ILE A 90 6.56 -3.60 -1.36
N GLU A 91 7.88 -3.66 -1.20
CA GLU A 91 8.72 -2.53 -0.78
C GLU A 91 8.66 -1.36 -1.77
N ARG A 92 8.65 -1.65 -3.08
CA ARG A 92 8.58 -0.60 -4.10
C ARG A 92 7.21 0.08 -4.11
N VAL A 93 6.13 -0.68 -3.95
CA VAL A 93 4.77 -0.11 -3.83
C VAL A 93 4.66 0.72 -2.56
N ALA A 94 5.15 0.22 -1.41
CA ALA A 94 5.17 0.96 -0.15
C ALA A 94 5.89 2.32 -0.29
N SER A 95 7.02 2.35 -1.01
CA SER A 95 7.73 3.60 -1.30
C SER A 95 6.95 4.54 -2.22
N VAL A 96 6.23 4.02 -3.21
CA VAL A 96 5.47 4.82 -4.19
C VAL A 96 4.25 5.48 -3.54
N VAL A 97 3.57 4.78 -2.64
CA VAL A 97 2.34 5.29 -1.98
C VAL A 97 2.61 6.14 -0.75
N ALA A 98 3.85 6.16 -0.24
CA ALA A 98 4.22 6.89 0.97
C ALA A 98 3.75 8.36 1.04
N PRO A 99 3.74 9.15 -0.05
CA PRO A 99 3.22 10.53 -0.02
C PRO A 99 1.73 10.66 0.33
N TYR A 100 0.94 9.60 0.13
CA TYR A 100 -0.50 9.58 0.41
C TYR A 100 -0.82 9.12 1.84
N CYS A 101 0.17 8.60 2.56
CA CYS A 101 0.02 8.20 3.97
C CYS A 101 0.39 9.33 4.94
N ARG A 102 0.20 10.58 4.54
CA ARG A 102 0.42 11.73 5.44
C ARG A 102 -0.61 11.68 6.57
N ALA A 103 -0.16 11.96 7.80
CA ALA A 103 -1.09 12.47 8.80
C ALA A 103 -1.66 13.76 8.23
N GLU A 104 -2.96 13.98 8.35
CA GLU A 104 -3.55 15.26 7.99
C GLU A 104 -2.85 16.33 8.83
N GLU A 105 -1.84 16.99 8.25
CA GLU A 105 -1.41 18.29 8.73
C GLU A 105 -2.62 19.19 8.45
N GLU A 106 -3.40 19.42 9.51
CA GLU A 106 -4.34 20.54 9.60
C GLU A 106 -3.66 21.74 8.93
N LEU A 107 -4.25 22.20 7.83
CA LEU A 107 -3.88 23.48 7.25
C LEU A 107 -4.19 24.56 8.31
N GLU A 108 -3.16 24.98 9.05
CA GLU A 108 -3.18 26.20 9.86
C GLU A 108 -3.36 27.45 8.98
#